data_AF-X1EBP6-F1
#
_entry.id   AF-X1EBP6-F1
#
_cell.length_a   1.000
_cell.length_b   1.000
_cell.length_c   1.000
_cell.angle_alpha   90.00
_cell.angle_beta   90.00
_cell.angle_gamma   90.00
#
_symmetry.space_group_name_H-M   'P 1'
#
loop_
_entity.id
_entity.type
_entity.pdbx_description
1 polymer ?
#
loop_
_entity_poly.entity_id
_entity_poly.type
_entity_poly.pdbx_seq_one_letter_code
_entity_poly.pdbx_strand_id
1 'polypeptide(L)'
;MEMVAPLGPVYQAGTLSGNPLATTAGIETLKILIQPGTYSQLEARASLLEKGIVSATDKSAIDIQVSRIGSMITVFFTKEAVTNYDTASQANTALFGGFFQQMLTNGIYWPP
;
A
#
# COMPACT_ATOMS: atom_id res chain seq x y z
N MET A 1 -10.54 -7.88 -27.26
CA MET A 1 -9.81 -9.10 -26.88
C MET A 1 -10.21 -10.21 -27.85
N GLU A 2 -9.68 -10.24 -29.06
CA GLU A 2 -10.04 -11.27 -30.05
C GLU A 2 -8.99 -12.37 -30.19
N MET A 3 -7.83 -12.24 -29.52
CA MET A 3 -6.79 -13.27 -29.51
C MET A 3 -6.98 -14.33 -28.42
N VAL A 4 -7.86 -14.08 -27.44
CA VAL A 4 -8.10 -14.99 -26.32
C VAL A 4 -9.27 -15.92 -26.64
N ALA A 5 -9.14 -17.20 -26.32
CA ALA A 5 -10.20 -18.19 -26.49
C ALA A 5 -11.47 -17.75 -25.75
N PRO A 6 -12.67 -17.99 -26.31
CA PRO A 6 -12.94 -18.77 -27.52
C PRO A 6 -12.80 -17.99 -28.84
N LEU A 7 -12.54 -16.68 -28.80
CA LEU A 7 -12.48 -15.82 -29.99
C LEU A 7 -11.17 -15.92 -30.75
N GLY A 8 -10.08 -16.27 -30.05
CA GLY A 8 -8.76 -16.41 -30.65
C GLY A 8 -7.97 -17.60 -30.13
N PRO A 9 -6.74 -17.79 -30.63
CA PRO A 9 -5.97 -19.02 -30.41
C PRO A 9 -5.33 -19.12 -29.03
N VAL A 10 -5.31 -18.06 -28.21
CA VAL A 10 -4.64 -18.04 -26.91
C VAL A 10 -5.58 -18.57 -25.82
N TYR A 11 -5.28 -19.76 -25.29
CA TYR A 11 -6.09 -20.40 -24.26
C TYR A 11 -5.95 -19.72 -22.88
N GLN A 12 -7.06 -19.31 -22.30
CA GLN A 12 -7.16 -18.86 -20.90
C GLN A 12 -8.50 -19.34 -20.33
N ALA A 13 -8.45 -20.02 -19.18
CA ALA A 13 -9.64 -20.50 -18.49
C ALA A 13 -9.41 -20.48 -16.97
N GLY A 14 -10.50 -20.45 -16.20
CA GLY A 14 -10.48 -20.57 -14.75
C GLY A 14 -11.89 -20.75 -14.20
N THR A 15 -12.11 -21.82 -13.41
CA THR A 15 -13.45 -22.22 -12.94
C THR A 15 -14.20 -21.12 -12.19
N LEU A 16 -13.48 -20.27 -11.45
CA LEU A 16 -14.07 -19.18 -10.66
C LEU A 16 -13.90 -17.80 -11.33
N SER A 17 -13.31 -17.73 -12.52
CA SER A 17 -13.22 -16.47 -13.26
C SER A 17 -14.63 -15.97 -13.60
N GLY A 18 -14.95 -14.75 -13.18
CA GLY A 18 -16.28 -14.17 -13.39
C GLY A 18 -17.39 -14.72 -12.48
N ASN A 19 -17.06 -15.44 -11.40
CA ASN A 19 -18.06 -15.88 -10.44
C ASN A 19 -18.86 -14.66 -9.89
N PRO A 20 -20.16 -14.83 -9.61
CA PRO A 20 -21.04 -13.70 -9.28
C PRO A 20 -20.63 -12.99 -7.98
N LEU A 21 -20.11 -13.71 -6.98
CA LEU A 21 -19.71 -13.11 -5.71
C LEU A 21 -18.57 -12.11 -5.90
N ALA A 22 -17.48 -12.52 -6.55
CA ALA A 22 -16.34 -11.65 -6.81
C ALA A 22 -16.71 -10.49 -7.76
N THR A 23 -17.53 -10.78 -8.77
CA THR A 23 -17.95 -9.77 -9.76
C THR A 23 -18.81 -8.69 -9.13
N THR A 24 -19.81 -9.07 -8.32
CA THR A 24 -20.66 -8.10 -7.62
C THR A 24 -19.85 -7.28 -6.61
N ALA A 25 -19.00 -7.92 -5.79
CA ALA A 25 -18.15 -7.21 -4.85
C ALA A 25 -17.21 -6.20 -5.55
N GLY A 26 -16.60 -6.61 -6.66
CA GLY A 26 -15.73 -5.75 -7.46
C GLY A 26 -16.48 -4.56 -8.08
N ILE A 27 -17.63 -4.78 -8.71
CA ILE A 27 -18.43 -3.70 -9.32
C ILE A 27 -18.87 -2.68 -8.28
N GLU A 28 -19.44 -3.12 -7.15
CA GLU A 28 -19.89 -2.19 -6.11
C GLU A 28 -18.72 -1.44 -5.47
N THR A 29 -17.57 -2.09 -5.28
CA THR A 29 -16.33 -1.42 -4.83
C THR A 29 -15.91 -0.33 -5.81
N LEU A 30 -15.86 -0.63 -7.11
CA LEU A 30 -15.44 0.34 -8.13
C LEU A 30 -16.41 1.52 -8.26
N LYS A 31 -17.72 1.29 -8.13
CA LYS A 31 -18.74 2.36 -8.11
C LYS A 31 -18.54 3.35 -6.95
N ILE A 32 -18.09 2.86 -5.79
CA ILE A 32 -17.75 3.72 -4.64
C ILE A 32 -16.43 4.45 -4.91
N LEU A 33 -15.41 3.74 -5.40
CA LEU A 33 -14.09 4.32 -5.62
C LEU A 33 -14.06 5.38 -6.71
N ILE A 34 -14.90 5.26 -7.75
CA ILE A 34 -14.95 6.22 -8.86
C ILE A 34 -15.68 7.52 -8.52
N GLN A 35 -16.34 7.61 -7.36
CA GLN A 35 -17.00 8.85 -6.94
C GLN A 35 -15.99 10.01 -6.92
N PRO A 36 -16.35 11.20 -7.45
CA PRO A 36 -15.45 12.33 -7.48
C PRO A 36 -14.90 12.67 -6.09
N GLY A 37 -13.58 12.90 -6.03
CA GLY A 37 -12.90 13.28 -4.80
C GLY A 37 -12.48 12.12 -3.88
N THR A 38 -12.87 10.86 -4.15
CA THR A 38 -12.43 9.71 -3.34
C THR A 38 -10.90 9.63 -3.26
N TYR A 39 -10.21 9.65 -4.40
CA TYR A 39 -8.74 9.58 -4.43
C TYR A 39 -8.06 10.85 -3.89
N SER A 40 -8.70 12.02 -4.02
CA SER A 40 -8.19 13.27 -3.43
C SER A 40 -8.23 13.22 -1.89
N GLN A 41 -9.29 12.66 -1.31
CA GLN A 41 -9.39 12.45 0.14
C GLN A 41 -8.36 11.43 0.63
N LEU A 42 -8.14 10.35 -0.13
CA LEU A 42 -7.14 9.33 0.14
C LEU A 42 -5.71 9.91 0.15
N GLU A 43 -5.37 10.71 -0.87
CA GLU A 43 -4.10 11.46 -0.96
C GLU A 43 -3.92 12.39 0.26
N ALA A 44 -4.94 13.18 0.61
CA ALA A 44 -4.87 14.11 1.72
C ALA A 44 -4.63 13.40 3.07
N ARG A 45 -5.31 12.27 3.30
CA ARG A 45 -5.14 11.45 4.51
C ARG A 45 -3.74 10.82 4.58
N ALA A 46 -3.25 10.27 3.47
CA ALA A 46 -1.92 9.68 3.44
C ALA A 46 -0.81 10.73 3.61
N SER A 47 -0.98 11.93 3.03
CA SER A 47 -0.05 13.06 3.27
C SER A 47 -0.06 13.51 4.74
N LEU A 48 -1.23 13.54 5.38
CA LEU A 48 -1.33 13.84 6.82
C LEU A 48 -0.60 12.79 7.66
N LEU A 49 -0.76 11.50 7.32
CA LEU A 49 -0.09 10.40 7.99
C LEU A 49 1.44 10.46 7.82
N GLU A 50 1.93 10.69 6.60
CA GLU A 50 3.36 10.88 6.32
C GLU A 50 3.95 12.00 7.17
N LYS A 51 3.31 13.18 7.20
CA LYS A 51 3.75 14.31 8.03
C LYS A 51 3.79 13.94 9.51
N GLY A 52 2.76 13.24 9.99
CA GLY A 52 2.71 12.79 11.39
C GLY A 52 3.84 11.83 11.75
N ILE A 53 4.15 10.88 10.86
CA ILE A 53 5.26 9.93 11.06
C ILE A 53 6.60 10.65 11.08
N VAL A 54 6.87 11.51 10.08
CA VAL A 54 8.12 12.28 10.01
C VAL A 54 8.29 13.16 11.24
N SER A 55 7.25 13.90 11.63
CA SER A 55 7.29 14.75 12.82
C SER A 55 7.45 13.98 14.13
N ALA A 56 6.96 12.74 14.22
CA ALA A 56 7.18 11.89 15.39
C ALA A 56 8.66 11.46 15.50
N THR A 57 9.37 11.35 14.38
CA THR A 57 10.79 10.98 14.35
C THR A 57 11.76 12.14 14.51
N ASP A 58 11.34 13.39 14.28
CA ASP A 58 12.18 14.59 14.39
C ASP A 58 12.86 14.75 15.77
N LYS A 59 12.25 14.19 16.82
CA LYS A 59 12.78 14.24 18.21
C LYS A 59 13.55 12.97 18.60
N SER A 60 13.66 12.00 17.69
CA SER A 60 14.34 10.74 17.91
C SER A 60 15.70 10.73 17.21
N ALA A 61 16.63 9.90 17.68
CA ALA A 61 17.89 9.65 16.98
C ALA A 61 17.74 8.57 15.88
N ILE A 62 16.51 8.31 15.42
CA ILE A 62 16.21 7.22 14.48
C ILE A 62 15.98 7.81 13.10
N ASP A 63 16.86 7.47 12.17
CA ASP A 63 16.71 7.83 10.77
C ASP A 63 15.61 6.99 10.11
N ILE A 64 14.68 7.66 9.43
CA ILE A 64 13.65 7.02 8.62
C ILE A 64 13.56 7.64 7.23
N GLN A 65 13.03 6.87 6.29
CA GLN A 65 12.48 7.34 5.03
C GLN A 65 11.02 6.93 4.94
N VAL A 66 10.16 7.85 4.50
CA VAL A 66 8.77 7.56 4.18
C VAL A 66 8.60 7.67 2.67
N SER A 67 8.25 6.57 2.02
CA SER A 67 7.90 6.54 0.60
C SER A 67 6.40 6.63 0.46
N ARG A 68 5.89 7.65 -0.25
CA ARG A 68 4.46 7.84 -0.46
C ARG A 68 4.13 8.25 -1.89
N ILE A 69 3.05 7.69 -2.43
CA ILE A 69 2.41 8.12 -3.68
C ILE A 69 0.91 7.82 -3.60
N GLY A 70 0.05 8.81 -3.83
CA GLY A 70 -1.38 8.59 -3.59
C GLY A 70 -1.63 8.28 -2.12
N SER A 71 -2.48 7.27 -1.89
CA SER A 71 -2.67 6.65 -0.57
C SER A 71 -1.66 5.58 -0.20
N MET A 72 -0.75 5.19 -1.10
CA MET A 72 0.25 4.16 -0.79
C MET A 72 1.37 4.80 0.02
N ILE A 73 1.72 4.16 1.14
CA ILE A 73 2.74 4.65 2.07
C ILE A 73 3.54 3.46 2.62
N THR A 74 4.84 3.66 2.80
CA THR A 74 5.73 2.68 3.47
C THR A 74 6.80 3.43 4.25
N VAL A 75 7.12 2.92 5.44
CA VAL A 75 8.16 3.47 6.32
C VAL A 75 9.36 2.53 6.29
N PHE A 76 10.54 3.08 6.01
CA PHE A 76 11.81 2.37 6.05
C PHE A 76 12.69 2.98 7.13
N PHE A 77 13.27 2.14 7.98
CA PHE A 77 14.21 2.57 9.03
C PHE A 77 15.63 2.66 8.47
N THR A 78 15.90 3.72 7.73
CA THR A 78 17.18 4.01 7.09
C THR A 78 17.34 5.51 6.87
N LYS A 79 18.59 5.97 6.77
CA LYS A 79 18.94 7.32 6.34
C LYS A 79 19.01 7.48 4.82
N GLU A 80 19.15 6.38 4.09
CA GLU A 80 19.37 6.39 2.65
C GLU A 80 18.05 6.49 1.90
N ALA A 81 18.01 7.32 0.86
CA ALA A 81 16.81 7.46 0.03
C ALA A 81 16.41 6.11 -0.59
N VAL A 82 15.16 5.70 -0.35
CA VAL A 82 14.62 4.44 -0.85
C VAL A 82 13.99 4.66 -2.22
N THR A 83 14.71 4.31 -3.28
CA THR A 83 14.30 4.49 -4.69
C THR A 83 14.36 3.20 -5.50
N ASN A 84 14.92 2.13 -4.93
CA ASN A 84 15.03 0.81 -5.54
C ASN A 84 15.06 -0.28 -4.47
N TYR A 85 15.12 -1.54 -4.91
CA TYR A 85 15.17 -2.69 -4.02
C TYR A 85 16.43 -2.71 -3.15
N ASP A 86 17.59 -2.38 -3.73
CA ASP A 86 18.86 -2.44 -3.02
C ASP A 86 18.84 -1.50 -1.80
N THR A 87 18.44 -0.23 -1.97
CA THR A 87 18.36 0.72 -0.85
C THR A 87 17.23 0.39 0.12
N ALA A 88 16.11 -0.20 -0.34
CA ALA A 88 15.06 -0.70 0.54
C ALA A 88 15.55 -1.86 1.43
N SER A 89 16.33 -2.78 0.86
CA SER A 89 16.82 -3.99 1.54
C SER A 89 17.83 -3.70 2.66
N GLN A 90 18.46 -2.52 2.64
CA GLN A 90 19.37 -2.07 3.70
C GLN A 90 18.65 -1.45 4.90
N ALA A 91 17.32 -1.31 4.86
CA ALA A 91 16.56 -0.78 5.99
C ALA A 91 16.65 -1.69 7.22
N ASN A 92 16.68 -1.08 8.41
CA ASN A 92 16.80 -1.81 9.66
C ASN A 92 15.49 -2.53 10.01
N THR A 93 15.44 -3.83 9.70
CA THR A 93 14.26 -4.68 9.93
C THR A 93 14.00 -4.95 11.42
N ALA A 94 15.02 -4.89 12.28
CA ALA A 94 14.83 -5.05 13.73
C ALA A 94 14.09 -3.86 14.33
N LEU A 95 14.42 -2.63 13.90
CA LEU A 95 13.69 -1.42 14.29
C LEU A 95 12.25 -1.44 13.74
N PHE A 96 12.08 -1.87 12.49
CA PHE A 96 10.75 -2.04 11.91
C PHE A 96 9.89 -3.04 12.70
N GLY A 97 10.46 -4.19 13.08
CA GLY A 97 9.77 -5.18 13.91
C GLY A 97 9.33 -4.62 15.26
N GLY A 98 10.20 -3.82 15.91
CA GLY A 98 9.85 -3.10 17.13
C GLY A 98 8.72 -2.10 16.91
N PHE A 99 8.79 -1.30 15.84
CA PHE A 99 7.74 -0.37 15.44
C PHE A 99 6.40 -1.08 15.22
N PHE A 100 6.36 -2.17 14.45
CA PHE A 100 5.15 -2.94 14.20
C PHE A 100 4.52 -3.44 15.52
N GLN A 101 5.32 -4.02 16.42
CA GLN A 101 4.82 -4.50 17.71
C GLN A 101 4.25 -3.38 18.57
N GLN A 102 4.89 -2.20 18.57
CA GLN A 102 4.38 -1.03 19.29
C GLN A 102 3.09 -0.50 18.67
N MET A 103 2.98 -0.42 17.34
CA MET A 103 1.75 -0.04 16.65
C MET A 103 0.60 -0.99 17.02
N LEU A 104 0.86 -2.30 16.96
CA LEU A 104 -0.12 -3.32 17.31
C LEU A 104 -0.56 -3.24 18.78
N THR A 105 0.39 -3.02 19.70
CA THR A 105 0.11 -2.82 21.14
C THR A 105 -0.78 -1.59 21.37
N ASN A 106 -0.65 -0.56 20.54
CA ASN A 106 -1.48 0.65 20.57
C ASN A 106 -2.77 0.53 19.73
N GLY A 107 -3.13 -0.67 19.27
CA GLY A 107 -4.37 -0.94 18.54
C GLY A 107 -4.34 -0.55 17.06
N ILE A 108 -3.17 -0.30 16.48
CA ILE A 108 -2.99 0.04 15.07
C ILE A 108 -2.33 -1.14 14.35
N TYR A 109 -3.10 -1.85 13.52
CA TYR A 109 -2.59 -2.94 12.70
C TYR A 109 -1.87 -2.39 11.46
N TRP A 110 -0.55 -2.24 11.55
CA TRP A 110 0.33 -1.94 10.42
C TRP A 110 0.77 -3.25 9.73
N PRO A 111 1.11 -3.26 8.43
CA PRO A 111 1.68 -4.47 7.80
C PRO A 111 2.98 -4.93 8.51
N PRO A 112 3.11 -6.23 8.86
CA PRO A 112 4.26 -6.77 9.58
C PRO A 112 5.51 -6.92 8.71
#